data_AF-A0A932A255-F1
#
_entry.id   AF-A0A932A255-F1
#
_cell.length_a   1.000
_cell.length_b   1.000
_cell.length_c   1.000
_cell.angle_alpha   90.00
_cell.angle_beta   90.00
_cell.angle_gamma   90.00
#
_symmetry.space_group_name_H-M   'P 1'
#
loop_
_entity.id
_entity.type
_entity.pdbx_description
1 polymer ?
#
loop_
_entity_poly.entity_id
_entity_poly.type
_entity_poly.pdbx_seq_one_letter_code
_entity_poly.pdbx_strand_id
1 'polypeptide(L)'
;MDAFSLRDLAKFVGIAALAGTLFDQVASRILNGGQEFPFIFEFLLLAVITGFGMILIGVGRIRGMILVALFLLYVSLFSQLFPFKYFFLHSQQVNVQMIFSTNFLLHFIAIYLGYLIAMWLWQRSSVSSSLPFIGSLAVLAVAMAAAAWILNSLIDGHLPSIVLLLIYVLIATPFLILWWSLVGRDKATAIGGGVILSLLWFLYSQWVYLLDAHSQLIGFLQLFLYLIATIPVLLWDSRRYEARLEKAKQFSYLFF
;
A
#
# COMPACT_ATOMS: atom_id res chain seq x y z
N MET A 1 11.70 -16.67 -22.84
CA MET A 1 11.14 -15.82 -21.78
C MET A 1 11.13 -14.42 -22.36
N ASP A 2 9.97 -13.93 -22.75
CA ASP A 2 9.86 -12.58 -23.31
C ASP A 2 10.37 -11.58 -22.26
N ALA A 3 11.19 -10.63 -22.70
CA ALA A 3 11.77 -9.63 -21.84
C ALA A 3 10.64 -8.87 -21.13
N PHE A 4 10.58 -8.99 -19.81
CA PHE A 4 9.65 -8.24 -18.98
C PHE A 4 9.83 -6.75 -19.29
N SER A 5 8.76 -6.06 -19.64
CA SER A 5 8.86 -4.61 -19.79
C SER A 5 9.21 -4.00 -18.42
N LEU A 6 10.10 -2.99 -18.39
CA LEU A 6 10.48 -2.30 -17.15
C LEU A 6 9.24 -1.77 -16.41
N ARG A 7 8.22 -1.36 -17.17
CA ARG A 7 6.94 -0.87 -16.67
C ARG A 7 6.15 -1.97 -15.94
N ASP A 8 6.06 -3.16 -16.51
CA ASP A 8 5.31 -4.25 -15.88
C ASP A 8 6.05 -4.81 -14.67
N LEU A 9 7.39 -4.80 -14.71
CA LEU A 9 8.22 -5.12 -13.55
C LEU A 9 7.97 -4.12 -12.41
N ALA A 10 7.99 -2.82 -12.68
CA ALA A 10 7.76 -1.79 -11.66
C ALA A 10 6.37 -1.91 -11.02
N LYS A 11 5.33 -2.18 -11.82
CA LYS A 11 3.97 -2.42 -11.29
C LYS A 11 3.93 -3.65 -10.38
N PHE A 12 4.52 -4.75 -10.84
CA PHE A 12 4.53 -6.00 -10.09
C PHE A 12 5.30 -5.86 -8.77
N VAL A 13 6.49 -5.24 -8.80
CA VAL A 13 7.28 -4.92 -7.60
C VAL A 13 6.49 -4.05 -6.64
N GLY A 14 5.82 -3.01 -7.15
CA GLY A 14 4.99 -2.13 -6.33
C GLY A 14 3.87 -2.87 -5.60
N ILE A 15 3.13 -3.75 -6.29
CA ILE A 15 2.06 -4.54 -5.64
C ILE A 15 2.63 -5.63 -4.75
N ALA A 16 3.72 -6.30 -5.13
CA ALA A 16 4.35 -7.32 -4.29
C ALA A 16 4.85 -6.73 -2.98
N ALA A 17 5.50 -5.56 -3.02
CA ALA A 17 5.93 -4.86 -1.83
C ALA A 17 4.75 -4.38 -0.99
N LEU A 18 3.74 -3.77 -1.64
CA LEU A 18 2.56 -3.26 -0.93
C LEU A 18 1.80 -4.39 -0.23
N ALA A 19 1.51 -5.47 -0.94
CA ALA A 19 0.80 -6.63 -0.40
C ALA A 19 1.66 -7.30 0.68
N GLY A 20 2.96 -7.51 0.43
CA GLY A 20 3.88 -8.11 1.39
C GLY A 20 3.89 -7.35 2.72
N THR A 21 4.12 -6.04 2.68
CA THR A 21 4.12 -5.19 3.88
C THR A 21 2.74 -5.14 4.55
N LEU A 22 1.64 -5.08 3.79
CA LEU A 22 0.30 -5.07 4.39
C LEU A 22 0.02 -6.37 5.14
N PHE A 23 0.32 -7.52 4.54
CA PHE A 23 0.14 -8.82 5.20
C PHE A 23 1.06 -8.96 6.43
N ASP A 24 2.31 -8.48 6.33
CA ASP A 24 3.26 -8.52 7.44
C ASP A 24 2.77 -7.71 8.64
N GLN A 25 2.32 -6.50 8.39
CA GLN A 25 1.84 -5.57 9.42
C GLN A 25 0.55 -6.08 10.09
N VAL A 26 -0.39 -6.63 9.30
CA VAL A 26 -1.58 -7.29 9.86
C VAL A 26 -1.21 -8.51 10.71
N ALA A 27 -0.31 -9.37 10.23
CA ALA A 27 0.11 -10.57 10.95
C ALA A 27 0.85 -10.21 12.24
N SER A 28 1.80 -9.27 12.17
CA SER A 28 2.56 -8.79 13.32
C SER A 28 1.64 -8.17 14.37
N ARG A 29 0.61 -7.45 13.94
CA ARG A 29 -0.33 -6.82 14.88
C ARG A 29 -1.25 -7.82 15.58
N ILE A 30 -1.79 -8.80 14.85
CA ILE A 30 -2.64 -9.85 15.44
C ILE A 30 -1.84 -10.66 16.47
N LEU A 31 -0.56 -10.91 16.20
CA LEU A 31 0.22 -11.89 16.97
C LEU A 31 1.12 -11.26 18.05
N ASN A 32 1.60 -10.03 17.86
CA ASN A 32 2.58 -9.39 18.74
C ASN A 32 2.10 -8.08 19.39
N GLY A 33 0.83 -7.70 19.19
CA GLY A 33 0.26 -6.54 19.90
C GLY A 33 0.80 -5.17 19.47
N GLY A 34 1.42 -5.06 18.29
CA GLY A 34 1.69 -3.75 17.65
C GLY A 34 3.11 -3.20 17.79
N GLN A 35 4.14 -4.03 18.01
CA GLN A 35 5.52 -3.58 17.79
C GLN A 35 5.80 -3.54 16.28
N GLU A 36 5.55 -2.38 15.66
CA GLU A 36 5.54 -2.21 14.21
C GLU A 36 6.84 -1.55 13.71
N PHE A 37 7.41 -2.11 12.65
CA PHE A 37 8.41 -1.42 11.84
C PHE A 37 7.69 -0.35 11.00
N PRO A 38 8.28 0.84 10.77
CA PRO A 38 7.60 1.88 9.99
C PRO A 38 7.18 1.38 8.60
N PHE A 39 5.87 1.36 8.34
CA PHE A 39 5.25 0.82 7.12
C PHE A 39 5.96 1.30 5.83
N ILE A 40 6.26 2.59 5.75
CA ILE A 40 6.88 3.22 4.57
C ILE A 40 8.29 2.66 4.34
N PHE A 41 9.06 2.48 5.41
CA PHE A 41 10.43 2.00 5.30
C PHE A 41 10.45 0.51 4.90
N GLU A 42 9.59 -0.30 5.50
CA GLU A 42 9.44 -1.71 5.15
C GLU A 42 9.01 -1.88 3.68
N PHE A 43 8.02 -1.12 3.24
CA PHE A 43 7.55 -1.10 1.85
C PHE A 43 8.68 -0.75 0.88
N LEU A 44 9.41 0.34 1.15
CA LEU A 44 10.50 0.78 0.28
C LEU A 44 11.63 -0.25 0.21
N LEU A 45 12.02 -0.80 1.35
CA LEU A 45 13.09 -1.80 1.41
C LEU A 45 12.66 -3.08 0.68
N LEU A 46 11.44 -3.54 0.89
CA LEU A 46 10.89 -4.70 0.23
C LEU A 46 10.80 -4.46 -1.29
N ALA A 47 10.35 -3.28 -1.73
CA ALA A 47 10.29 -2.90 -3.13
C ALA A 47 11.68 -2.89 -3.80
N VAL A 48 12.70 -2.35 -3.12
CA VAL A 48 14.07 -2.31 -3.64
C VAL A 48 14.64 -3.72 -3.78
N ILE A 49 14.61 -4.52 -2.71
CA ILE A 49 15.18 -5.89 -2.73
C ILE A 49 14.43 -6.77 -3.74
N THR A 50 13.10 -6.68 -3.76
CA THR A 50 12.26 -7.42 -4.69
C THR A 50 12.50 -6.98 -6.13
N GLY A 51 12.61 -5.68 -6.38
CA GLY A 51 12.87 -5.12 -7.71
C GLY A 51 14.22 -5.52 -8.28
N PHE A 52 15.30 -5.27 -7.54
CA PHE A 52 16.65 -5.70 -7.96
C PHE A 52 16.72 -7.22 -8.11
N GLY A 53 16.15 -7.95 -7.15
CA GLY A 53 16.10 -9.40 -7.19
C GLY A 53 15.43 -9.95 -8.45
N MET A 54 14.27 -9.42 -8.82
CA MET A 54 13.55 -9.84 -10.02
C MET A 54 14.28 -9.49 -11.32
N ILE A 55 15.04 -8.40 -11.37
CA ILE A 55 15.89 -8.10 -12.52
C ILE A 55 16.95 -9.21 -12.69
N LEU A 56 17.52 -9.68 -11.58
CA LEU A 56 18.63 -10.65 -11.60
C LEU A 56 18.18 -12.10 -11.81
N ILE A 57 17.18 -12.56 -11.03
CA ILE A 57 16.77 -13.97 -11.02
C ILE A 57 15.40 -14.20 -11.65
N GLY A 58 14.69 -13.14 -12.05
CA GLY A 58 13.38 -13.20 -12.68
C GLY A 58 12.21 -13.35 -11.71
N VAL A 59 10.99 -13.35 -12.27
CA VAL A 59 9.73 -13.57 -11.54
C VAL A 59 9.41 -15.07 -11.47
N GLY A 60 8.85 -15.53 -10.35
CA GLY A 60 8.37 -16.91 -10.17
C GLY A 60 8.14 -17.27 -8.71
N ARG A 61 7.45 -18.38 -8.42
CA ARG A 61 7.13 -18.81 -7.04
C ARG A 61 8.39 -19.04 -6.20
N ILE A 62 9.26 -19.94 -6.65
CA ILE A 62 10.52 -20.29 -5.97
C ILE A 62 11.46 -19.07 -5.87
N ARG A 63 11.53 -18.27 -6.94
CA ARG A 63 12.34 -17.03 -6.96
C ARG A 63 11.84 -16.03 -5.93
N GLY A 64 10.53 -15.82 -5.84
CA GLY A 64 9.90 -14.99 -4.83
C GLY A 64 10.21 -15.47 -3.41
N MET A 65 10.12 -16.77 -3.18
CA MET A 65 10.48 -17.39 -1.90
C MET A 65 11.92 -17.05 -1.49
N ILE A 66 12.86 -17.15 -2.43
CA ILE A 66 14.27 -16.78 -2.21
C ILE A 66 14.40 -15.29 -1.91
N LEU A 67 13.71 -14.41 -2.67
CA LEU A 67 13.78 -12.96 -2.45
C LEU A 67 13.24 -12.55 -1.08
N VAL A 68 12.14 -13.16 -0.63
CA VAL A 68 11.59 -12.89 0.72
C VAL A 68 12.55 -13.38 1.80
N ALA A 69 13.15 -14.57 1.63
CA ALA A 69 14.17 -15.06 2.55
C ALA A 69 15.38 -14.11 2.62
N LEU A 70 15.84 -13.61 1.47
CA LEU A 70 16.95 -12.65 1.40
C LEU A 70 16.58 -11.30 2.03
N PHE A 71 15.35 -10.82 1.82
CA PHE A 71 14.84 -9.61 2.47
C PHE A 71 14.89 -9.75 4.00
N LEU A 72 14.35 -10.84 4.54
CA LEU A 72 14.34 -11.05 5.99
C LEU A 72 15.73 -11.31 6.56
N LEU A 73 16.60 -12.01 5.82
CA LEU A 73 17.99 -12.18 6.20
C LEU A 73 18.71 -10.82 6.24
N TYR A 74 18.49 -9.98 5.22
CA TYR A 74 19.04 -8.63 5.18
C TYR A 74 18.54 -7.81 6.36
N VAL A 75 17.23 -7.77 6.63
CA VAL A 75 16.67 -7.03 7.77
C VAL A 75 17.22 -7.55 9.10
N SER A 76 17.33 -8.87 9.26
CA SER A 76 17.89 -9.50 10.46
C SER A 76 19.37 -9.13 10.66
N LEU A 77 20.21 -9.27 9.63
CA LEU A 77 21.63 -8.89 9.70
C LEU A 77 21.82 -7.37 9.86
N PHE A 78 21.05 -6.58 9.12
CA PHE A 78 21.09 -5.13 9.19
C PHE A 78 20.72 -4.64 10.59
N SER A 79 19.72 -5.25 11.23
CA SER A 79 19.32 -4.91 12.61
C SER A 79 20.39 -5.23 13.66
N GLN A 80 21.28 -6.19 13.38
CA GLN A 80 22.43 -6.51 14.25
C GLN A 80 23.57 -5.51 14.06
N LEU A 81 23.82 -5.08 12.82
CA LEU A 81 24.90 -4.15 12.47
C LEU A 81 24.55 -2.69 12.79
N PHE A 82 23.29 -2.33 12.61
CA PHE A 82 22.75 -1.01 12.86
C PHE A 82 21.56 -1.16 13.80
N PRO A 83 21.79 -1.29 15.12
CA PRO A 83 20.70 -1.27 16.07
C PRO A 83 20.00 0.08 15.92
N PHE A 84 18.80 0.09 15.34
CA PHE A 84 17.94 1.27 15.17
C PHE A 84 17.49 1.79 16.54
N LYS A 85 18.44 2.27 17.35
CA LYS A 85 18.19 2.80 18.68
C LYS A 85 17.74 4.26 18.66
N TYR A 86 17.84 4.94 17.51
CA TYR A 86 17.75 6.40 17.47
C TYR A 86 16.97 7.02 16.31
N PHE A 87 16.35 6.25 15.41
CA PHE A 87 15.73 6.85 14.22
C PHE A 87 14.27 7.30 14.41
N PHE A 88 13.61 6.94 15.51
CA PHE A 88 12.22 7.34 15.77
C PHE A 88 12.11 8.02 17.14
N LEU A 89 11.91 9.34 17.08
CA LEU A 89 11.57 10.21 18.20
C LEU A 89 10.19 9.79 18.75
N HIS A 90 10.14 8.82 19.66
CA HIS A 90 9.32 8.79 20.91
C HIS A 90 9.38 7.40 21.58
N SER A 91 10.01 7.39 22.76
CA SER A 91 9.86 6.54 23.96
C SER A 91 9.69 5.01 23.93
N GLN A 92 9.61 4.30 22.80
CA GLN A 92 9.71 2.83 22.82
C GLN A 92 10.94 2.37 22.03
N GLN A 93 11.88 1.76 22.75
CA GLN A 93 13.00 1.05 22.12
C GLN A 93 12.42 -0.16 21.35
N VAL A 94 12.07 0.04 20.08
CA VAL A 94 11.70 -1.06 19.19
C VAL A 94 12.94 -1.92 19.00
N ASN A 95 12.99 -3.05 19.70
CA ASN A 95 14.06 -4.02 19.53
C ASN A 95 13.81 -4.81 18.25
N VAL A 96 14.18 -4.20 17.12
CA VAL A 96 14.03 -4.78 15.77
C VAL A 96 14.62 -6.19 15.71
N GLN A 97 15.71 -6.44 16.44
CA GLN A 97 16.33 -7.76 16.52
C GLN A 97 15.40 -8.78 17.18
N MET A 98 14.69 -8.43 18.26
CA MET A 98 13.78 -9.35 18.95
C MET A 98 12.52 -9.63 18.11
N ILE A 99 12.00 -8.62 17.39
CA ILE A 99 10.80 -8.74 16.52
C ILE A 99 11.06 -9.71 15.37
N PHE A 100 12.14 -9.50 14.61
CA PHE A 100 12.43 -10.32 13.43
C PHE A 100 13.04 -11.69 13.77
N SER A 101 13.79 -11.83 14.87
CA SER A 101 14.37 -13.13 15.25
C SER A 101 13.33 -14.10 15.84
N THR A 102 12.34 -13.59 16.58
CA THR A 102 11.33 -14.42 17.26
C THR A 102 10.21 -14.84 16.32
N ASN A 103 9.92 -14.01 15.30
CA ASN A 103 8.81 -14.23 14.38
C ASN A 103 9.24 -14.36 12.91
N PHE A 104 10.51 -14.73 12.65
CA PHE A 104 11.07 -14.82 11.30
C PHE A 104 10.17 -15.59 10.32
N LEU A 105 9.70 -16.78 10.76
CA LEU A 105 8.85 -17.63 9.93
C LEU A 105 7.49 -16.99 9.63
N LEU A 106 6.93 -16.27 10.60
CA LEU A 106 5.67 -15.57 10.42
C LEU A 106 5.80 -14.44 9.40
N HIS A 107 6.83 -13.59 9.56
CA HIS A 107 7.11 -12.51 8.61
C HIS A 107 7.35 -13.07 7.20
N PHE A 108 8.06 -14.20 7.12
CA PHE A 108 8.29 -14.89 5.85
C PHE A 108 6.98 -15.31 5.19
N ILE A 109 6.10 -15.99 5.93
CA ILE A 109 4.82 -16.46 5.40
C ILE A 109 3.95 -15.27 4.98
N ALA A 110 3.88 -14.22 5.80
CA ALA A 110 3.05 -13.04 5.52
C ALA A 110 3.51 -12.31 4.26
N ILE A 111 4.81 -11.99 4.17
CA ILE A 111 5.38 -11.31 3.00
C ILE A 111 5.28 -12.20 1.75
N TYR A 112 5.57 -13.49 1.87
CA TYR A 112 5.50 -14.42 0.74
C TYR A 112 4.05 -14.63 0.26
N LEU A 113 3.07 -14.62 1.16
CA LEU A 113 1.66 -14.65 0.77
C LEU A 113 1.28 -13.38 -0.02
N GLY A 114 1.74 -12.21 0.42
CA GLY A 114 1.59 -10.96 -0.32
C GLY A 114 2.21 -11.04 -1.72
N TYR A 115 3.41 -11.59 -1.84
CA TYR A 115 4.06 -11.87 -3.13
C TYR A 115 3.23 -12.79 -4.02
N LEU A 116 2.70 -13.90 -3.47
CA LEU A 116 1.90 -14.86 -4.24
C LEU A 116 0.59 -14.24 -4.74
N ILE A 117 -0.06 -13.41 -3.92
CA ILE A 117 -1.24 -12.65 -4.32
C ILE A 117 -0.89 -11.67 -5.43
N ALA A 118 0.20 -10.91 -5.29
CA ALA A 118 0.68 -10.01 -6.34
C ALA A 118 0.93 -10.77 -7.65
N MET A 119 1.52 -11.96 -7.57
CA MET A 119 1.82 -12.79 -8.73
C MET A 119 0.53 -13.33 -9.37
N TRP A 120 -0.44 -13.75 -8.56
CA TRP A 120 -1.76 -14.19 -9.04
C TRP A 120 -2.54 -13.05 -9.70
N LEU A 121 -2.53 -11.85 -9.11
CA LEU A 121 -3.14 -10.65 -9.69
C LEU A 121 -2.47 -10.28 -11.01
N TRP A 122 -1.13 -10.30 -11.05
CA TRP A 122 -0.37 -10.01 -12.25
C TRP A 122 -0.65 -11.01 -13.39
N GLN A 123 -0.73 -12.30 -13.09
CA GLN A 123 -1.08 -13.34 -14.08
C GLN A 123 -2.51 -13.17 -14.65
N ARG A 124 -3.42 -12.57 -13.88
CA ARG A 124 -4.79 -12.29 -14.31
C ARG A 124 -4.96 -10.91 -14.94
N SER A 125 -3.94 -10.06 -14.86
CA SER A 125 -3.99 -8.75 -15.49
C SER A 125 -4.02 -8.95 -17.01
N SER A 126 -5.19 -8.73 -17.63
CA SER A 126 -5.22 -8.50 -19.07
C SER A 126 -4.44 -7.20 -19.27
N VAL A 127 -3.29 -7.26 -19.93
CA VAL A 127 -2.38 -6.13 -20.14
C VAL A 127 -3.13 -4.98 -20.81
N SER A 128 -3.80 -4.14 -20.02
CA SER A 128 -4.32 -2.86 -20.47
C SER A 128 -3.09 -1.97 -20.61
N SER A 129 -2.66 -1.80 -21.86
CA SER A 129 -1.51 -0.97 -22.22
C SER A 129 -1.68 0.50 -21.81
N SER A 130 -2.92 0.95 -21.59
CA SER A 130 -3.20 2.32 -21.13
C SER A 130 -2.89 2.48 -19.64
N LEU A 131 -1.97 3.40 -19.30
CA LEU A 131 -1.90 3.92 -17.93
C LEU A 131 -3.25 4.63 -17.67
N PRO A 132 -3.89 4.39 -16.51
CA PRO A 132 -5.02 5.22 -16.13
C PRO A 132 -4.59 6.69 -16.07
N PHE A 133 -5.48 7.59 -16.48
CA PHE A 133 -5.19 9.02 -16.51
C PHE A 133 -4.83 9.49 -15.09
N ILE A 134 -3.55 9.82 -14.89
CA ILE A 134 -2.98 10.12 -13.56
C ILE A 134 -3.73 11.26 -12.89
N GLY A 135 -4.14 12.28 -13.66
CA GLY A 135 -4.87 13.44 -13.12
C GLY A 135 -6.21 13.07 -12.48
N SER A 136 -6.97 12.14 -13.06
CA SER A 136 -8.28 11.77 -12.51
C SER A 136 -8.15 10.85 -11.29
N LEU A 137 -7.12 10.00 -11.27
CA LEU A 137 -6.80 9.21 -10.08
C LEU A 137 -6.28 10.08 -8.93
N ALA A 138 -5.51 11.12 -9.22
CA ALA A 138 -5.07 12.08 -8.22
C ALA A 138 -6.26 12.85 -7.62
N VAL A 139 -7.22 13.30 -8.44
CA VAL A 139 -8.45 13.93 -7.94
C VAL A 139 -9.26 12.96 -7.05
N LEU A 140 -9.40 11.71 -7.48
CA LEU A 140 -10.07 10.68 -6.69
C LEU A 140 -9.34 10.43 -5.36
N ALA A 141 -8.01 10.32 -5.38
CA ALA A 141 -7.19 10.18 -4.19
C ALA A 141 -7.39 11.35 -3.21
N VAL A 142 -7.38 12.59 -3.72
CA VAL A 142 -7.64 13.80 -2.92
C VAL A 142 -9.04 13.78 -2.32
N ALA A 143 -10.06 13.43 -3.09
CA ALA A 143 -11.44 13.35 -2.61
C ALA A 143 -11.59 12.32 -1.48
N MET A 144 -11.00 11.13 -1.64
CA MET A 144 -11.06 10.08 -0.63
C MET A 144 -10.23 10.44 0.61
N ALA A 145 -9.04 11.02 0.43
CA ALA A 145 -8.19 11.47 1.53
C ALA A 145 -8.86 12.60 2.33
N ALA A 146 -9.52 13.55 1.65
CA ALA A 146 -10.29 14.60 2.28
C ALA A 146 -11.49 14.02 3.06
N ALA A 147 -12.20 13.03 2.49
CA ALA A 147 -13.26 12.33 3.20
C ALA A 147 -12.74 11.63 4.46
N ALA A 148 -11.64 10.88 4.36
CA ALA A 148 -11.01 10.22 5.51
C ALA A 148 -10.58 11.23 6.59
N TRP A 149 -10.00 12.35 6.17
CA TRP A 149 -9.56 13.43 7.06
C TRP A 149 -10.73 14.11 7.80
N ILE A 150 -11.82 14.42 7.08
CA ILE A 150 -13.05 14.97 7.67
C ILE A 150 -13.69 13.96 8.62
N LEU A 151 -13.78 12.70 8.21
CA LEU A 151 -14.40 11.66 9.04
C LEU A 151 -13.60 11.43 10.33
N ASN A 152 -12.27 11.44 10.28
CA ASN A 152 -11.43 11.37 11.48
C ASN A 152 -11.69 12.54 12.44
N SER A 153 -11.96 13.75 11.93
CA SER A 153 -12.31 14.89 12.79
C SER A 153 -13.57 14.69 13.63
N LEU A 154 -14.48 13.80 13.19
CA LEU A 154 -15.69 13.45 13.94
C LEU A 154 -15.40 12.56 15.14
N ILE A 155 -14.32 11.75 15.08
CA ILE A 155 -13.88 10.91 16.20
C ILE A 155 -13.10 11.75 17.20
N ASP A 156 -12.13 12.51 16.71
CA ASP A 156 -11.16 13.19 17.57
C ASP A 156 -11.70 14.51 18.15
N GLY A 157 -12.84 15.00 17.66
CA GLY A 157 -13.45 16.25 18.08
C GLY A 157 -12.66 17.51 17.68
N HIS A 158 -11.59 17.34 16.90
CA HIS A 158 -10.76 18.41 16.35
C HIS A 158 -10.34 18.08 14.91
N LEU A 159 -10.02 19.10 14.12
CA LEU A 159 -9.49 18.92 12.77
C LEU A 159 -8.08 18.31 12.84
N PRO A 160 -7.82 17.16 12.19
CA PRO A 160 -6.47 16.60 12.13
C PRO A 160 -5.54 17.53 11.35
N SER A 161 -4.23 17.37 11.52
CA SER A 161 -3.25 18.22 10.84
C SER A 161 -3.36 18.12 9.30
N ILE A 162 -3.07 19.21 8.60
CA ILE A 162 -2.99 19.21 7.12
C ILE A 162 -1.92 18.23 6.61
N VAL A 163 -0.90 17.97 7.42
CA VAL A 163 0.15 16.98 7.14
C VAL A 163 -0.45 15.59 7.00
N LEU A 164 -1.42 15.21 7.85
CA LEU A 164 -2.09 13.90 7.75
C LEU A 164 -2.89 13.76 6.45
N LEU A 165 -3.57 14.83 6.01
CA LEU A 165 -4.27 14.85 4.72
C LEU A 165 -3.29 14.61 3.56
N LEU A 166 -2.16 15.33 3.56
CA LEU A 166 -1.14 15.16 2.53
C LEU A 166 -0.61 13.72 2.49
N ILE A 167 -0.42 13.10 3.65
CA ILE A 167 0.05 11.72 3.73
C ILE A 167 -1.00 10.74 3.19
N TYR A 168 -2.28 10.94 3.51
CA TYR A 168 -3.35 10.12 2.92
C TYR A 168 -3.40 10.24 1.40
N VAL A 169 -3.20 11.44 0.85
CA VAL A 169 -3.07 11.65 -0.61
C VAL A 169 -1.85 10.93 -1.17
N LEU A 170 -0.70 11.03 -0.49
CA LEU A 170 0.55 10.39 -0.90
C LEU A 170 0.51 8.87 -0.83
N ILE A 171 -0.33 8.28 0.02
CA ILE A 171 -0.58 6.82 0.05
C ILE A 171 -1.58 6.45 -1.04
N ALA A 172 -2.72 7.15 -1.13
CA ALA A 172 -3.81 6.80 -2.03
C ALA A 172 -3.43 6.97 -3.51
N THR A 173 -2.68 8.00 -3.87
CA THR A 173 -2.33 8.27 -5.27
C THR A 173 -1.52 7.14 -5.91
N PRO A 174 -0.34 6.75 -5.39
CA PRO A 174 0.43 5.64 -5.94
C PRO A 174 -0.32 4.31 -5.80
N PHE A 175 -1.08 4.11 -4.72
CA PHE A 175 -1.92 2.93 -4.56
C PHE A 175 -2.94 2.77 -5.69
N LEU A 176 -3.74 3.80 -5.95
CA LEU A 176 -4.78 3.78 -6.99
C LEU A 176 -4.15 3.59 -8.37
N ILE A 177 -2.99 4.22 -8.64
CA ILE A 177 -2.25 4.02 -9.90
C ILE A 177 -1.87 2.54 -10.05
N LEU A 178 -1.24 1.95 -9.04
CA LEU A 178 -0.81 0.55 -9.08
C LEU A 178 -2.00 -0.40 -9.20
N TRP A 179 -3.02 -0.23 -8.36
CA TRP A 179 -4.20 -1.08 -8.30
C TRP A 179 -4.99 -1.08 -9.61
N TRP A 180 -5.34 0.10 -10.15
CA TRP A 180 -6.08 0.19 -11.42
C TRP A 180 -5.24 -0.24 -12.63
N SER A 181 -3.90 -0.18 -12.53
CA SER A 181 -3.02 -0.64 -13.61
C SER A 181 -2.88 -2.16 -13.71
N LEU A 182 -3.25 -2.89 -12.65
CA LEU A 182 -3.04 -4.34 -12.55
C LEU A 182 -4.33 -5.13 -12.40
N VAL A 183 -5.25 -4.69 -11.56
CA VAL A 183 -6.43 -5.49 -11.20
C VAL A 183 -7.61 -5.22 -12.14
N GLY A 184 -7.70 -4.02 -12.72
CA GLY A 184 -8.78 -3.62 -13.61
C GLY A 184 -9.61 -2.47 -13.05
N ARG A 185 -10.78 -2.22 -13.66
CA ARG A 185 -11.64 -1.06 -13.34
C ARG A 185 -13.12 -1.41 -13.10
N ASP A 186 -13.43 -2.68 -12.93
CA ASP A 186 -14.78 -3.14 -12.61
C ASP A 186 -15.15 -2.88 -11.15
N LYS A 187 -16.42 -3.10 -10.81
CA LYS A 187 -16.94 -2.80 -9.46
C LYS A 187 -16.31 -3.68 -8.37
N ALA A 188 -16.03 -4.95 -8.65
CA ALA A 188 -15.44 -5.83 -7.64
C ALA A 188 -14.01 -5.41 -7.31
N THR A 189 -13.25 -4.99 -8.33
CA THR A 189 -11.88 -4.49 -8.14
C THR A 189 -11.86 -3.11 -7.49
N ALA A 190 -12.84 -2.25 -7.77
CA ALA A 190 -13.05 -1.00 -7.02
C ALA A 190 -13.30 -1.25 -5.52
N ILE A 191 -14.18 -2.20 -5.17
CA ILE A 191 -14.44 -2.60 -3.78
C ILE A 191 -13.17 -3.11 -3.12
N GLY A 192 -12.46 -4.05 -3.76
CA GLY A 192 -11.23 -4.62 -3.22
C GLY A 192 -10.14 -3.56 -2.99
N GLY A 193 -10.01 -2.61 -3.93
CA GLY A 193 -9.07 -1.49 -3.80
C GLY A 193 -9.42 -0.55 -2.66
N GLY A 194 -10.71 -0.22 -2.49
CA GLY A 194 -11.19 0.59 -1.38
C GLY A 194 -10.92 -0.05 -0.01
N VAL A 195 -11.18 -1.35 0.11
CA VAL A 195 -10.89 -2.12 1.34
C VAL A 195 -9.39 -2.10 1.66
N ILE A 196 -8.53 -2.37 0.68
CA ILE A 196 -7.09 -2.39 0.89
C ILE A 196 -6.55 -1.00 1.25
N LEU A 197 -7.00 0.06 0.56
CA LEU A 197 -6.59 1.42 0.89
C LEU A 197 -7.04 1.84 2.29
N SER A 198 -8.23 1.42 2.70
CA SER A 198 -8.73 1.66 4.06
C SER A 198 -7.84 0.99 5.11
N LEU A 199 -7.40 -0.24 4.83
CA LEU A 199 -6.44 -0.95 5.68
C LEU A 199 -5.08 -0.24 5.70
N LEU A 200 -4.60 0.28 4.57
CA LEU A 200 -3.34 1.05 4.51
C LEU A 200 -3.40 2.30 5.38
N TRP A 201 -4.49 3.08 5.28
CA TRP A 201 -4.67 4.27 6.12
C TRP A 201 -4.84 3.92 7.59
N PHE A 202 -5.54 2.81 7.89
CA PHE A 202 -5.67 2.30 9.24
C PHE A 202 -4.31 1.90 9.84
N LEU A 203 -3.52 1.09 9.13
CA LEU A 203 -2.18 0.70 9.59
C LEU A 203 -1.30 1.93 9.78
N TYR A 204 -1.32 2.87 8.84
CA TYR A 204 -0.56 4.12 8.95
C TYR A 204 -0.99 4.97 10.16
N SER A 205 -2.30 5.18 10.37
CA SER A 205 -2.76 6.00 11.50
C SER A 205 -2.36 5.35 12.82
N GLN A 206 -2.35 4.03 12.89
CA GLN A 206 -2.02 3.31 14.10
C GLN A 206 -0.52 3.40 14.43
N TRP A 207 0.34 3.42 13.41
CA TRP A 207 1.76 3.75 13.57
C TRP A 207 1.99 5.18 14.06
N VAL A 208 1.31 6.17 13.47
CA VAL A 208 1.44 7.58 13.87
C VAL A 208 0.95 7.80 15.29
N TYR A 209 -0.17 7.17 15.65
CA TYR A 209 -0.82 7.48 16.90
C TYR A 209 -0.17 6.81 18.10
N LEU A 210 0.48 5.63 17.99
CA LEU A 210 1.18 4.96 19.13
C LEU A 210 0.41 5.10 20.47
N LEU A 211 -0.93 5.13 20.39
CA LEU A 211 -1.78 5.53 21.49
C LEU A 211 -2.10 4.29 22.29
N ASP A 212 -2.00 4.46 23.61
CA ASP A 212 -2.34 3.51 24.66
C ASP A 212 -3.51 2.58 24.28
N ALA A 213 -3.51 1.39 24.86
CA ALA A 213 -4.50 0.32 24.71
C ALA A 213 -6.01 0.73 24.93
N HIS A 214 -6.30 2.01 25.16
CA HIS A 214 -7.61 2.63 25.13
C HIS A 214 -7.88 3.22 23.72
N SER A 215 -8.52 2.57 22.77
CA SER A 215 -9.45 1.45 22.82
C SER A 215 -9.50 0.82 21.42
N GLN A 216 -9.56 -0.51 21.34
CA GLN A 216 -9.79 -1.23 20.08
C GLN A 216 -11.04 -0.72 19.32
N LEU A 217 -11.99 -0.13 20.06
CA LEU A 217 -13.19 0.52 19.54
C LEU A 217 -12.86 1.74 18.65
N ILE A 218 -11.94 2.63 19.05
CA ILE A 218 -11.53 3.78 18.23
C ILE A 218 -10.85 3.31 16.94
N GLY A 219 -9.98 2.29 17.04
CA GLY A 219 -9.35 1.70 15.86
C GLY A 219 -10.37 1.08 14.89
N PHE A 220 -11.36 0.35 15.41
CA PHE A 220 -12.44 -0.23 14.62
C PHE A 220 -13.30 0.85 13.94
N LEU A 221 -13.66 1.91 14.68
CA LEU A 221 -14.38 3.07 14.15
C LEU A 221 -13.59 3.75 13.03
N GLN A 222 -12.29 3.99 13.22
CA GLN A 222 -11.41 4.56 12.19
C GLN A 222 -11.38 3.70 10.92
N LEU A 223 -11.24 2.37 11.04
CA LEU A 223 -11.29 1.47 9.90
C LEU A 223 -12.62 1.58 9.14
N PHE A 224 -13.75 1.64 9.86
CA PHE A 224 -15.07 1.81 9.27
C PHE A 224 -15.21 3.15 8.54
N LEU A 225 -14.67 4.23 9.12
CA LEU A 225 -14.66 5.55 8.48
C LEU A 225 -13.79 5.58 7.22
N TYR A 226 -12.64 4.91 7.22
CA TYR A 226 -11.84 4.78 6.01
C TYR A 226 -12.58 4.01 4.92
N LEU A 227 -13.30 2.93 5.26
CA LEU A 227 -14.14 2.21 4.31
C LEU A 227 -15.19 3.13 3.67
N ILE A 228 -15.86 3.96 4.47
CA ILE A 228 -16.80 4.98 3.97
C ILE A 228 -16.09 5.99 3.07
N ALA A 229 -14.90 6.45 3.46
CA ALA A 229 -14.09 7.39 2.67
C ALA A 229 -13.70 6.84 1.29
N THR A 230 -13.77 5.52 1.08
CA THR A 230 -13.53 4.88 -0.21
C THR A 230 -14.77 4.67 -1.09
N ILE A 231 -15.98 5.01 -0.62
CA ILE A 231 -17.21 4.97 -1.43
C ILE A 231 -17.10 5.75 -2.75
N PRO A 232 -16.41 6.92 -2.84
CA PRO A 232 -16.22 7.61 -4.12
C PRO A 232 -15.61 6.72 -5.22
N VAL A 233 -14.82 5.71 -4.87
CA VAL A 233 -14.27 4.71 -5.81
C VAL A 233 -15.38 3.88 -6.44
N LEU A 234 -16.42 3.52 -5.68
CA LEU A 234 -17.57 2.73 -6.16
C LEU A 234 -18.45 3.52 -7.12
N LEU A 235 -18.49 4.84 -6.93
CA LEU A 235 -19.21 5.78 -7.77
C LEU A 235 -18.38 6.24 -8.97
N TRP A 236 -17.09 5.91 -8.99
CA TRP A 236 -16.15 6.32 -10.03
C TRP A 236 -16.34 5.49 -11.31
N ASP A 237 -17.11 6.03 -12.26
CA ASP A 237 -17.23 5.47 -13.60
C ASP A 237 -16.14 6.04 -14.52
N SER A 238 -15.03 5.31 -14.62
CA SER A 238 -13.89 5.70 -15.47
C SER A 238 -14.26 5.85 -16.95
N ARG A 239 -15.30 5.16 -17.45
CA ARG A 239 -15.73 5.25 -18.85
C ARG A 239 -16.39 6.58 -19.16
N ARG A 240 -17.18 7.12 -18.22
CA ARG A 240 -17.80 8.45 -18.36
C ARG A 240 -16.76 9.57 -18.38
N TYR A 241 -15.68 9.41 -17.62
CA TYR A 241 -14.61 10.41 -17.57
C TYR A 241 -13.79 10.42 -18.86
N GLU A 242 -13.43 9.25 -19.40
CA GLU A 242 -12.73 9.12 -20.69
C GLU A 242 -13.56 9.67 -21.85
N ALA A 243 -14.86 9.37 -21.91
CA ALA A 243 -15.76 9.91 -22.93
C ALA A 243 -15.90 11.45 -22.88
N ARG A 244 -15.86 12.04 -21.68
CA ARG A 244 -15.86 13.50 -21.50
C ARG A 244 -14.54 14.13 -21.94
N LEU A 245 -13.43 13.45 -21.70
CA LEU A 245 -12.09 13.89 -22.12
C LEU A 245 -11.88 13.79 -23.63
N GLU A 246 -12.37 12.74 -24.28
CA GLU A 246 -12.36 12.66 -25.75
C GLU A 246 -13.18 13.78 -26.38
N LYS A 247 -14.37 14.07 -25.83
CA LYS A 247 -15.16 15.24 -26.26
C LYS A 247 -14.41 16.56 -26.03
N ALA A 248 -13.74 16.73 -24.89
CA ALA A 248 -12.95 17.94 -24.61
C ALA A 248 -11.75 18.08 -25.57
N LYS A 249 -11.08 16.99 -25.91
CA LYS A 249 -10.01 16.97 -26.93
C LYS A 249 -10.54 17.32 -28.31
N GLN A 250 -11.65 16.73 -28.74
CA GLN A 250 -12.30 17.08 -30.01
C GLN A 250 -12.68 18.58 -30.07
N PHE A 251 -13.14 19.15 -28.96
CA PHE A 251 -13.38 20.59 -28.86
C PHE A 251 -12.09 21.42 -28.97
N SER A 252 -10.99 21.00 -28.35
CA SER A 252 -9.72 21.74 -28.45
C SER A 252 -9.13 21.76 -29.87
N TYR A 253 -9.41 20.74 -30.70
CA TYR A 253 -9.00 20.73 -32.12
C TYR A 253 -9.88 21.57 -33.05
N LEU A 254 -11.01 22.09 -32.58
CA LEU A 254 -11.90 22.98 -33.35
C LEU A 254 -11.57 24.47 -33.14
N PHE A 255 -10.70 24.79 -32.17
CA PHE A 255 -10.29 26.15 -31.81
C PHE A 255 -8.81 26.45 -32.11
N PHE A 256 -8.13 25.56 -32.83
CA PHE A 256 -6.80 25.74 -33.44
C PHE A 256 -6.90 25.35 -34.92
#